data_AF-A0A2R6FG93-F1
#
_entry.id   AF-A0A2R6FG93-F1
#
_cell.length_a   1.000
_cell.length_b   1.000
_cell.length_c   1.000
_cell.angle_alpha   90.00
_cell.angle_beta   90.00
_cell.angle_gamma   90.00
#
_symmetry.space_group_name_H-M   'P 1'
#
loop_
_entity.id
_entity.type
_entity.pdbx_description
1 polymer ?
#
loop_
_entity_poly.entity_id
_entity_poly.type
_entity_poly.pdbx_seq_one_letter_code
_entity_poly.pdbx_strand_id
1 'polypeptide(L)' 'MKADIRVCSVWERTHESPVYTLGETCPACGADAENSAPAPYNPEDPYGEYRRRARGRPAGAATAGSGSECVNGERSEP' A
#
# COMPACT_ATOMS: atom_id res chain seq x y z
N MET A 1 4.77 16.02 -0.95
CA MET A 1 5.04 16.07 -2.40
C MET A 1 3.70 15.89 -3.09
N LYS A 2 3.25 16.86 -3.88
CA LYS A 2 2.02 16.73 -4.68
C LYS A 2 2.50 16.24 -6.05
N ALA A 3 2.03 15.09 -6.52
CA ALA A 3 2.26 14.73 -7.92
C ALA A 3 1.22 15.45 -8.76
N ASP A 4 1.66 15.95 -9.91
CA ASP A 4 0.77 16.56 -10.90
C ASP A 4 -0.08 15.49 -11.62
N ILE A 5 0.29 14.22 -11.48
CA ILE A 5 -0.43 13.08 -12.01
C ILE A 5 -1.43 12.58 -10.98
N ARG A 6 -2.70 12.54 -11.38
CA ARG A 6 -3.84 12.03 -10.62
C ARG A 6 -4.46 10.80 -11.28
N VAL A 7 -5.18 10.00 -10.51
CA VAL A 7 -5.92 8.82 -10.97
C VAL A 7 -7.40 9.00 -10.67
N CYS A 8 -8.26 8.55 -11.58
CA CYS A 8 -9.71 8.56 -11.36
C CYS A 8 -10.07 7.79 -10.07
N SER A 9 -10.81 8.40 -9.14
CA SER A 9 -11.25 7.80 -7.87
C SER A 9 -12.07 6.52 -8.03
N VAL A 10 -12.86 6.43 -9.12
CA VAL A 10 -13.81 5.33 -9.37
C VAL A 10 -13.36 4.38 -10.47
N TRP A 11 -12.07 4.39 -10.83
CA TRP A 11 -11.57 3.65 -11.99
C TRP A 11 -11.91 2.16 -11.92
N GLU A 12 -11.81 1.53 -10.75
CA GLU A 12 -12.10 0.09 -10.56
C GLU A 12 -13.54 -0.30 -10.91
N ARG A 13 -14.48 0.65 -10.82
CA ARG A 13 -15.91 0.40 -11.04
C ARG A 13 -16.39 0.83 -12.42
N THR A 14 -15.71 1.78 -13.03
CA THR A 14 -16.19 2.46 -14.25
C THR A 14 -15.29 2.20 -15.45
N HIS A 15 -14.05 1.77 -15.25
CA HIS A 15 -13.07 1.54 -16.29
C HIS A 15 -12.45 0.15 -16.17
N GLU A 16 -12.03 -0.40 -17.30
CA GLU A 16 -11.30 -1.68 -17.35
C GLU A 16 -9.83 -1.50 -16.94
N SER A 17 -9.36 -0.26 -16.81
CA SER A 17 -7.99 0.11 -16.48
C SER A 17 -7.92 1.45 -15.75
N PRO A 18 -6.87 1.71 -14.95
CA PRO A 18 -6.71 2.99 -14.25
C PRO A 18 -6.49 4.12 -15.26
N VAL A 19 -7.35 5.14 -15.20
CA VAL A 19 -7.25 6.34 -16.03
C VAL A 19 -6.48 7.41 -15.27
N TYR A 20 -5.30 7.77 -15.79
CA TYR A 20 -4.48 8.84 -15.26
C TYR A 20 -4.81 10.17 -15.96
N THR A 21 -4.73 11.27 -15.21
CA THR A 21 -5.04 12.62 -15.68
C THR A 21 -4.15 13.65 -14.98
N LEU A 22 -3.98 14.82 -15.60
CA LEU A 22 -3.37 15.99 -14.98
C LEU A 22 -4.44 16.95 -14.39
N GLY A 23 -5.71 16.75 -14.75
CA GLY A 23 -6.85 17.56 -14.29
C GLY A 23 -7.37 17.13 -12.91
N GLU A 24 -8.30 17.91 -12.35
CA GLU A 24 -9.05 17.54 -11.13
C GLU A 24 -10.15 16.52 -11.39
N THR A 25 -10.52 16.34 -12.66
CA THR A 25 -11.63 15.51 -13.09
C THR A 25 -11.15 14.51 -14.13
N CYS A 26 -11.71 13.30 -14.08
CA CYS A 26 -11.48 12.27 -15.08
C CYS A 26 -12.13 12.65 -16.41
N PRO A 27 -11.39 12.66 -17.53
CA PRO A 27 -11.93 13.01 -18.85
C PRO A 27 -12.87 11.93 -19.42
N ALA A 28 -12.83 10.70 -18.91
CA ALA A 28 -13.64 9.59 -19.42
C ALA A 28 -15.01 9.48 -18.73
N CYS A 29 -15.10 9.78 -17.43
CA CYS A 29 -16.33 9.60 -16.65
C CYS A 29 -16.79 10.83 -15.86
N GLY A 30 -15.97 11.88 -15.74
CA GLY A 30 -16.32 13.08 -14.97
C GLY A 30 -16.16 12.96 -13.45
N ALA A 31 -15.65 11.84 -12.93
CA ALA A 31 -15.40 11.67 -11.50
C ALA A 31 -14.14 12.41 -11.01
N ASP A 32 -14.02 12.63 -9.70
CA ASP A 32 -12.86 13.29 -9.10
C ASP A 32 -11.58 12.46 -9.28
N ALA A 33 -10.48 13.14 -9.58
CA ALA A 33 -9.15 12.56 -9.71
C ALA A 33 -8.37 12.73 -8.40
N GLU A 34 -7.83 11.64 -7.88
CA GLU A 34 -7.08 11.57 -6.62
C GLU A 34 -5.58 11.59 -6.88
N ASN A 35 -4.79 12.08 -5.93
CA ASN A 35 -3.34 12.13 -6.07
C ASN A 35 -2.74 10.72 -6.11
N SER A 36 -2.02 10.40 -7.18
CA SER A 36 -1.39 9.09 -7.36
C SER A 36 -0.12 8.92 -6.53
N ALA A 37 0.49 10.01 -6.04
CA ALA A 37 1.72 9.91 -5.26
C ALA A 37 1.46 9.49 -3.82
N PRO A 38 2.30 8.59 -3.28
CA PRO A 38 2.23 8.22 -1.87
C PRO A 38 2.58 9.41 -0.97
N ALA A 39 2.16 9.32 0.29
CA ALA A 39 2.57 10.28 1.30
C ALA A 39 4.12 10.27 1.44
N PRO A 40 4.75 11.45 1.63
CA PRO A 40 6.19 11.51 1.81
C PRO A 40 6.62 10.79 3.08
N TYR A 41 7.78 10.14 3.01
CA TYR A 41 8.40 9.47 4.15
C TYR A 41 9.17 10.48 5.01
N ASN A 42 9.00 10.42 6.34
CA ASN A 42 9.80 11.17 7.33
C ASN A 42 10.42 10.15 8.30
N PRO A 43 11.76 10.09 8.46
CA PRO A 43 12.39 9.15 9.39
C PRO A 43 12.01 9.38 10.86
N GLU A 44 11.66 10.61 11.25
CA GLU A 44 11.26 10.94 12.62
C GLU A 44 9.79 10.61 12.90
N ASP A 45 8.98 10.44 11.84
CA ASP A 45 7.53 10.15 11.85
C ASP A 45 6.81 10.30 13.22
N PRO A 46 6.54 11.54 13.66
CA PRO A 46 5.95 11.80 14.99
C PRO A 46 4.59 11.14 15.19
N TYR A 47 3.86 10.87 14.09
CA TYR A 47 2.54 10.27 14.09
C TYR A 47 2.54 8.77 13.76
N GLY A 48 3.73 8.14 13.71
CA GLY A 48 3.88 6.74 13.33
C GLY A 48 3.20 5.76 14.27
N GLU A 49 3.22 6.06 15.57
CA GLU A 49 2.55 5.25 16.59
C GLU A 49 1.01 5.25 16.38
N TYR A 50 0.43 6.43 16.18
CA TYR A 50 -0.99 6.58 15.87
C TYR A 50 -1.36 5.86 14.57
N ARG A 51 -0.57 6.04 13.50
CA ARG A 51 -0.85 5.41 12.20
C ARG A 51 -0.81 3.88 12.26
N ARG A 52 0.08 3.30 13.06
CA ARG A 52 0.14 1.84 13.29
C ARG A 52 -1.07 1.33 14.07
N ARG A 53 -1.53 2.07 15.09
CA ARG A 53 -2.74 1.74 15.84
C ARG A 53 -3.99 1.84 14.96
N ALA A 54 -4.11 2.90 14.17
CA ALA A 54 -5.27 3.17 13.32
C ALA A 54 -5.40 2.21 12.13
N ARG A 55 -4.29 1.67 11.59
CA ARG A 55 -4.34 0.68 10.49
C ARG A 55 -4.96 -0.67 10.88
N GLY A 56 -5.12 -0.94 12.19
CA GLY A 56 -5.62 -2.23 12.67
C GLY A 56 -4.72 -3.40 12.23
N ARG A 57 -5.15 -4.64 12.51
CA ARG A 57 -4.49 -5.82 11.94
C ARG A 57 -4.87 -5.89 10.45
N PRO A 58 -3.91 -5.93 9.51
CA PRO A 58 -4.25 -6.09 8.10
C PRO A 58 -5.06 -7.38 7.94
N ALA A 59 -6.18 -7.30 7.21
CA ALA A 59 -7.02 -8.44 6.84
C ALA A 59 -6.24 -9.37 5.89
N GLY A 60 -5.21 -10.04 6.44
CA GLY A 60 -4.22 -10.80 5.69
C GLY A 60 -3.07 -11.40 6.53
N ALA A 61 -3.00 -11.15 7.85
CA ALA A 61 -2.01 -11.78 8.73
C ALA A 61 -2.59 -13.02 9.48
N ALA A 62 -3.23 -13.93 8.75
CA ALA A 62 -3.75 -15.19 9.27
C ALA A 62 -3.29 -16.37 8.38
N THR A 63 -1.97 -16.62 8.36
CA THR A 63 -1.40 -17.96 8.16
C THR A 63 -0.32 -18.16 9.23
N ALA A 64 -0.77 -18.42 10.46
CA ALA A 64 0.07 -19.04 11.47
C ALA A 64 -0.21 -20.55 11.45
N GLY A 65 0.81 -21.33 11.12
CA GLY A 65 0.81 -22.80 11.02
C GLY A 65 1.75 -23.18 9.88
N SER A 66 2.88 -23.84 10.09
CA SER A 66 3.21 -24.89 11.04
C SER A 66 4.68 -24.79 11.47
N GLY A 67 4.94 -25.04 12.75
CA GLY A 67 6.28 -25.36 13.20
C GLY A 67 6.82 -26.61 12.49
N SER A 68 8.09 -26.56 12.14
CA SER A 68 8.94 -27.73 11.95
C SER A 68 10.29 -27.33 12.57
N GLU A 69 10.65 -28.03 13.63
CA GLU A 69 11.77 -27.80 14.52
C GLU A 69 13.09 -27.45 13.84
N CYS A 70 13.78 -26.44 14.38
CA CYS A 70 15.22 -26.30 14.21
C CYS A 70 15.90 -27.33 15.13
N VAL A 71 16.15 -28.54 14.64
CA VAL A 71 17.14 -29.43 15.27
C VAL A 71 18.53 -28.89 14.89
N ASN A 72 19.25 -28.42 15.91
CA ASN A 72 20.67 -28.13 15.80
C ASN A 72 21.43 -29.44 15.55
N GLY A 73 22.31 -29.46 14.54
CA GLY A 73 23.13 -30.63 14.16
C GLY A 73 24.43 -30.18 13.50
N GLU A 74 25.35 -29.75 14.36
CA GLU A 74 26.82 -29.88 14.33
C GLU A 74 27.58 -29.93 12.98
N ARG A 75 28.51 -28.98 12.85
CA ARG A 75 29.66 -28.99 11.93
C ARG A 75 30.43 -30.32 12.02
N SER A 76 30.72 -30.94 10.89
CA SER A 76 31.88 -31.82 10.71
C SER A 76 32.25 -31.85 9.22
N GLU A 77 33.28 -31.07 8.87
CA GLU A 77 33.98 -31.15 7.60
C GLU A 77 34.96 -32.34 7.62
N PRO A 78 35.16 -33.03 6.49
CA PRO A 78 36.47 -33.58 6.14
C PRO A 78 37.15 -32.78 5.02
#